data_AF-A0A3C1C8B7-F1
#
_entry.id   AF-A0A3C1C8B7-F1
#
_cell.length_a   1.000
_cell.length_b   1.000
_cell.length_c   1.000
_cell.angle_alpha   90.00
_cell.angle_beta   90.00
_cell.angle_gamma   90.00
#
_symmetry.space_group_name_H-M   'P 1'
#
loop_
_entity.id
_entity.type
_entity.pdbx_description
1 polymer ?
#
loop_
_entity_poly.entity_id
_entity_poly.type
_entity_poly.pdbx_seq_one_letter_code
_entity_poly.pdbx_strand_id
1 'polypeptide(L)'
;IEQFYAQNADNLSRSILLAQAHDRYERKKLSIETRLNHLVSKQNEYEQAERFRQLGDILLAGYYTEIQGKKAFARAYDYYDNKEILIEINQNLNPAKNAGIYYEKYRKAKSSLEEIRSEIQHWQKSLNQLDTWLHRLENETNPLIIAKILRKGGTARSKEKPAFPCQYLDFRGWRILIGRSGKENEDILRHFVRGSDLWLHARDYAGSYVFIKAKKNKSIPPEVIQSAAKLAIYYSKARKNGGGDVHTTFVKNLRKVKDGPIGLVIPYLEKNLYITFTEAEVREIFQEYQTKEENLI
;
A
#
# COMPACT_ATOMS: atom_id res chain seq x y z
N ILE A 1 -0.32 18.60 -34.79
CA ILE A 1 -1.29 19.21 -33.84
C ILE A 1 -2.63 19.35 -34.55
N GLU A 2 -2.75 20.12 -35.63
CA GLU A 2 -4.00 20.31 -36.41
C GLU A 2 -4.68 19.03 -36.94
N GLN A 3 -3.92 18.02 -37.41
CA GLN A 3 -4.50 16.76 -37.90
C GLN A 3 -5.20 15.92 -36.81
N PHE A 4 -4.82 16.06 -35.54
CA PHE A 4 -5.51 15.39 -34.41
C PHE A 4 -6.87 16.04 -34.11
N TYR A 5 -7.02 17.34 -34.38
CA TYR A 5 -8.24 18.11 -34.13
C TYR A 5 -9.30 17.90 -35.22
N ALA A 6 -8.88 17.71 -36.47
CA ALA A 6 -9.79 17.40 -37.58
C ALA A 6 -10.47 16.01 -37.43
N GLN A 7 -9.78 15.04 -36.80
CA GLN A 7 -10.31 13.68 -36.60
C GLN A 7 -11.13 13.48 -35.32
N ASN A 8 -11.14 14.44 -34.38
CA ASN A 8 -11.79 14.29 -33.06
C ASN A 8 -12.82 15.38 -32.73
N ALA A 9 -13.23 16.20 -33.71
CA ALA A 9 -14.17 17.31 -33.50
C ALA A 9 -15.50 16.85 -32.86
N ASP A 10 -15.99 15.66 -33.22
CA ASP A 10 -17.24 15.10 -32.68
C ASP A 10 -17.12 14.64 -31.21
N ASN A 11 -15.91 14.29 -30.74
CA ASN A 11 -15.64 13.84 -29.37
C ASN A 11 -15.25 14.97 -28.41
N LEU A 12 -15.22 16.22 -28.88
CA LEU A 12 -14.82 17.41 -28.12
C LEU A 12 -16.01 18.30 -27.73
N SER A 13 -17.25 17.84 -27.93
CA SER A 13 -18.42 18.60 -27.50
C SER A 13 -18.43 18.71 -25.97
N ARG A 14 -18.77 19.91 -25.47
CA ARG A 14 -18.85 20.19 -24.02
C ARG A 14 -19.77 19.21 -23.30
N SER A 15 -20.91 18.86 -23.90
CA SER A 15 -21.88 17.95 -23.30
C SER A 15 -21.33 16.53 -23.14
N ILE A 16 -20.59 16.02 -24.14
CA ILE A 16 -19.95 14.70 -24.08
C ILE A 16 -18.88 14.68 -22.99
N LEU A 17 -18.04 15.72 -22.93
CA LEU A 17 -16.98 15.81 -21.93
C LEU A 17 -17.54 15.93 -20.50
N LEU A 18 -18.62 16.69 -20.30
CA LEU A 18 -19.29 16.77 -19.01
C LEU A 18 -19.95 15.43 -18.62
N ALA A 19 -20.59 14.72 -19.55
CA ALA A 19 -21.12 13.39 -19.28
C ALA A 19 -20.01 12.43 -18.81
N GLN A 20 -18.83 12.47 -19.43
CA GLN A 20 -17.64 11.71 -18.99
C GLN A 20 -17.15 12.15 -17.59
N ALA A 21 -17.20 13.45 -17.30
CA ALA A 21 -16.85 13.98 -15.99
C ALA A 21 -17.79 13.46 -14.89
N HIS A 22 -19.10 13.47 -15.15
CA HIS A 22 -20.13 12.98 -14.24
C HIS A 22 -20.00 11.47 -13.98
N ASP A 23 -19.90 10.65 -15.02
CA ASP A 23 -19.72 9.19 -14.85
C ASP A 23 -18.48 8.89 -13.99
N ARG A 24 -17.41 9.66 -14.19
CA ARG A 24 -16.19 9.51 -13.41
C ARG A 24 -16.33 9.99 -11.97
N TYR A 25 -17.06 11.08 -11.76
CA TYR A 25 -17.41 11.58 -10.44
C TYR A 25 -18.19 10.51 -9.66
N GLU A 26 -19.27 9.98 -10.24
CA GLU A 26 -20.15 8.98 -9.61
C GLU A 26 -19.37 7.72 -9.21
N ARG A 27 -18.55 7.18 -10.12
CA ARG A 27 -17.72 6.01 -9.81
C ARG A 27 -16.76 6.24 -8.65
N LYS A 28 -16.11 7.41 -8.61
CA LYS A 28 -15.18 7.75 -7.52
C LYS A 28 -15.91 8.03 -6.21
N LYS A 29 -17.01 8.76 -6.27
CA LYS A 29 -17.86 9.09 -5.13
C LYS A 29 -18.35 7.82 -4.45
N LEU A 30 -18.94 6.90 -5.21
CA LEU A 30 -19.41 5.61 -4.69
C LEU A 30 -18.29 4.84 -3.98
N SER A 31 -17.08 4.83 -4.55
CA SER A 31 -15.92 4.18 -3.92
C SER A 31 -15.51 4.84 -2.61
N ILE A 32 -15.53 6.18 -2.54
CA ILE A 32 -15.18 6.94 -1.33
C ILE A 32 -16.26 6.75 -0.25
N GLU A 33 -17.54 6.85 -0.63
CA GLU A 33 -18.69 6.66 0.28
C GLU A 33 -18.72 5.25 0.85
N THR A 34 -18.46 4.22 0.03
CA THR A 34 -18.36 2.84 0.53
C THR A 34 -17.24 2.70 1.56
N ARG A 35 -16.08 3.33 1.31
CA ARG A 35 -14.96 3.34 2.27
C ARG A 35 -15.32 4.07 3.56
N LEU A 36 -15.94 5.25 3.46
CA LEU A 36 -16.40 6.04 4.59
C LEU A 36 -17.42 5.27 5.43
N ASN A 37 -18.42 4.64 4.82
CA ASN A 37 -19.42 3.83 5.51
C ASN A 37 -18.78 2.71 6.33
N HIS A 38 -17.79 2.01 5.76
CA HIS A 38 -17.04 1.00 6.49
C HIS A 38 -16.24 1.58 7.67
N LEU A 39 -15.56 2.73 7.46
CA LEU A 39 -14.78 3.38 8.52
C LEU A 39 -15.66 3.92 9.64
N VAL A 40 -16.80 4.55 9.32
CA VAL A 40 -17.76 5.08 10.29
C VAL A 40 -18.41 3.94 11.09
N SER A 41 -18.80 2.84 10.43
CA SER A 41 -19.31 1.65 11.13
C SER A 41 -18.29 1.11 12.14
N LYS A 42 -17.02 1.00 11.71
CA LYS A 42 -15.92 0.57 12.58
C LYS A 42 -15.63 1.58 13.71
N GLN A 43 -15.73 2.88 13.43
CA GLN A 43 -15.60 3.92 14.46
C GLN A 43 -16.69 3.76 15.51
N ASN A 44 -17.95 3.58 15.11
CA ASN A 44 -19.08 3.40 16.03
C ASN A 44 -18.91 2.14 16.90
N GLU A 45 -18.39 1.05 16.33
CA GLU A 45 -18.03 -0.15 17.09
C GLU A 45 -16.94 0.16 18.13
N TYR A 46 -15.94 0.96 17.77
CA TYR A 46 -14.80 1.28 18.63
C TYR A 46 -15.10 2.39 19.63
N GLU A 47 -16.06 3.27 19.38
CA GLU A 47 -16.54 4.24 20.36
C GLU A 47 -17.29 3.56 21.50
N GLN A 48 -17.88 2.39 21.22
CA GLN A 48 -18.43 1.49 22.23
C GLN A 48 -17.38 0.54 22.82
N ALA A 49 -16.07 0.83 22.66
CA ALA A 49 -14.99 -0.05 23.14
C ALA A 49 -15.07 -0.39 24.62
N GLU A 50 -15.59 0.53 25.44
CA GLU A 50 -15.75 0.33 26.87
C GLU A 50 -16.62 -0.91 27.16
N ARG A 51 -17.58 -1.20 26.28
CA ARG A 51 -18.40 -2.41 26.35
C ARG A 51 -17.54 -3.67 26.29
N PHE A 52 -16.48 -3.71 25.49
CA PHE A 52 -15.58 -4.87 25.47
C PHE A 52 -14.86 -5.05 26.81
N ARG A 53 -14.49 -3.97 27.51
CA ARG A 53 -13.90 -4.08 28.85
C ARG A 53 -14.92 -4.66 29.84
N GLN A 54 -16.15 -4.13 29.85
CA GLN A 54 -17.24 -4.61 30.70
C GLN A 54 -17.54 -6.10 30.46
N LEU A 55 -17.61 -6.54 29.19
CA LEU A 55 -17.82 -7.96 28.86
C LEU A 55 -16.69 -8.84 29.40
N GLY A 56 -15.44 -8.37 29.35
CA GLY A 56 -14.31 -9.05 29.99
C GLY A 56 -14.49 -9.21 31.50
N ASP A 57 -14.91 -8.14 32.18
CA ASP A 57 -15.16 -8.19 33.63
C ASP A 57 -16.33 -9.12 34.00
N ILE A 58 -17.41 -9.11 33.20
CA ILE A 58 -18.56 -10.00 33.39
C ILE A 58 -18.14 -11.46 33.24
N LEU A 59 -17.30 -11.79 32.25
CA LEU A 59 -16.78 -13.13 32.08
C LEU A 59 -15.92 -13.60 33.27
N LEU A 60 -15.21 -12.69 33.93
CA LEU A 60 -14.44 -13.01 35.15
C LEU A 60 -15.32 -13.19 36.39
N ALA A 61 -16.48 -12.52 36.45
CA ALA A 61 -17.44 -12.66 37.55
C ALA A 61 -18.13 -14.03 37.59
N GLY A 62 -18.10 -14.76 36.47
CA GLY A 62 -18.65 -16.12 36.34
C GLY A 62 -19.86 -16.17 35.42
N TYR A 63 -20.04 -17.32 34.78
CA TYR A 63 -21.10 -17.54 33.79
C TYR A 63 -21.44 -19.03 33.64
N TYR A 64 -22.60 -19.32 33.06
CA TYR A 64 -22.97 -20.65 32.58
C TYR A 64 -22.74 -20.75 31.08
N THR A 65 -22.20 -21.89 30.61
CA THR A 65 -22.00 -22.11 29.18
C THR A 65 -23.29 -22.58 28.52
N GLU A 66 -23.68 -21.92 27.44
CA GLU A 66 -24.81 -22.24 26.58
C GLU A 66 -24.34 -22.46 25.14
N ILE A 67 -24.77 -23.55 24.49
CA ILE A 67 -24.38 -23.86 23.12
C ILE A 67 -25.57 -23.62 22.20
N GLN A 68 -25.40 -22.76 21.20
CA GLN A 68 -26.40 -22.52 20.16
C GLN A 68 -25.80 -22.87 18.79
N GLY A 69 -26.21 -24.01 18.24
CA GLY A 69 -25.63 -24.55 17.00
C GLY A 69 -24.15 -24.85 17.17
N LYS A 70 -23.29 -24.23 16.35
CA LYS A 70 -21.82 -24.41 16.38
C LYS A 70 -21.09 -23.44 17.31
N LYS A 71 -21.81 -22.52 17.95
CA LYS A 71 -21.22 -21.46 18.78
C LYS A 71 -21.50 -21.70 20.27
N ALA A 72 -20.54 -21.32 21.10
CA ALA A 72 -20.66 -21.35 22.56
C ALA A 72 -20.81 -19.92 23.09
N PHE A 73 -21.67 -19.76 24.08
CA PHE A 73 -22.01 -18.51 24.72
C PHE A 73 -21.87 -18.64 26.24
N ALA A 74 -21.43 -17.57 26.88
CA ALA A 74 -21.54 -17.38 28.32
C ALA A 74 -22.86 -16.68 28.60
N ARG A 75 -23.80 -17.38 29.23
CA ARG A 75 -24.96 -16.77 29.88
C ARG A 75 -24.51 -16.19 31.21
N ALA A 76 -24.55 -14.86 31.30
CA ALA A 76 -24.05 -14.12 32.44
C ALA A 76 -24.99 -12.97 32.80
N TYR A 77 -24.95 -12.55 34.07
CA TYR A 77 -25.64 -11.35 34.51
C TYR A 77 -24.77 -10.12 34.26
N ASP A 78 -25.26 -9.21 33.43
CA ASP A 78 -24.64 -7.92 33.18
C ASP A 78 -25.00 -6.94 34.31
N TYR A 79 -24.09 -6.78 35.25
CA TYR A 79 -24.25 -5.88 36.38
C TYR A 79 -24.03 -4.39 36.03
N TYR A 80 -23.64 -4.06 34.79
CA TYR A 80 -23.59 -2.68 34.32
C TYR A 80 -24.95 -2.21 33.79
N ASP A 81 -25.69 -3.11 33.14
CA ASP A 81 -27.01 -2.82 32.53
C ASP A 81 -28.19 -3.50 33.24
N ASN A 82 -27.95 -4.24 34.33
CA ASN A 82 -28.93 -5.01 35.11
C ASN A 82 -29.79 -5.98 34.29
N LYS A 83 -29.18 -6.78 33.40
CA LYS A 83 -29.89 -7.74 32.53
C LYS A 83 -29.09 -9.03 32.30
N GLU A 84 -29.75 -10.12 31.92
CA GLU A 84 -29.04 -11.30 31.41
C GLU A 84 -28.56 -11.07 29.97
N ILE A 85 -27.33 -11.50 29.68
CA ILE A 85 -26.73 -11.42 28.35
C ILE A 85 -26.08 -12.74 27.94
N LEU A 86 -25.95 -12.93 26.62
CA LEU A 86 -25.16 -13.99 26.02
C LEU A 86 -23.89 -13.40 25.40
N ILE A 87 -22.74 -13.83 25.89
CA ILE A 87 -21.42 -13.38 25.41
C ILE A 87 -20.79 -14.52 24.63
N GLU A 88 -20.42 -14.32 23.35
CA GLU A 88 -19.76 -15.38 22.57
C GLU A 88 -18.40 -15.72 23.19
N ILE A 89 -18.15 -17.00 23.44
CA ILE A 89 -16.92 -17.50 24.07
C ILE A 89 -16.33 -18.66 23.27
N ASN A 90 -15.05 -18.94 23.50
CA ASN A 90 -14.44 -20.19 23.08
C ASN A 90 -14.51 -21.18 24.24
N GLN A 91 -15.25 -22.27 24.06
CA GLN A 91 -15.40 -23.32 25.07
C GLN A 91 -14.09 -24.03 25.45
N ASN A 92 -13.08 -23.98 24.58
CA ASN A 92 -11.76 -24.59 24.82
C ASN A 92 -10.85 -23.67 25.66
N LEU A 93 -11.32 -22.47 26.01
CA LEU A 93 -10.58 -21.49 26.82
C LEU A 93 -11.22 -21.36 28.19
N ASN A 94 -10.38 -21.10 29.19
CA ASN A 94 -10.86 -20.78 30.54
C ASN A 94 -11.45 -19.34 30.58
N PRO A 95 -12.23 -18.99 31.63
CA PRO A 95 -12.86 -17.67 31.75
C PRO A 95 -11.89 -16.50 31.60
N ALA A 96 -10.71 -16.58 32.23
CA ALA A 96 -9.69 -15.53 32.16
C ALA A 96 -9.15 -15.32 30.74
N LYS A 97 -8.95 -16.41 29.97
CA LYS A 97 -8.53 -16.33 28.56
C LYS A 97 -9.64 -15.78 27.67
N ASN A 98 -10.89 -16.17 27.90
CA ASN A 98 -12.04 -15.58 27.19
C ASN A 98 -12.16 -14.08 27.50
N ALA A 99 -12.06 -13.66 28.75
CA ALA A 99 -12.02 -12.24 29.14
C ALA A 99 -10.85 -11.50 28.47
N GLY A 100 -9.68 -12.13 28.39
CA GLY A 100 -8.50 -11.62 27.69
C GLY A 100 -8.78 -11.23 26.23
N ILE A 101 -9.58 -12.01 25.50
CA ILE A 101 -9.98 -11.70 24.11
C ILE A 101 -10.73 -10.36 24.06
N TYR A 102 -11.65 -10.13 25.00
CA TYR A 102 -12.43 -8.90 25.07
C TYR A 102 -11.58 -7.71 25.51
N TYR A 103 -10.62 -7.90 26.43
CA TYR A 103 -9.65 -6.85 26.76
C TYR A 103 -8.74 -6.48 25.59
N GLU A 104 -8.30 -7.45 24.77
CA GLU A 104 -7.54 -7.15 23.55
C GLU A 104 -8.38 -6.38 22.53
N LYS A 105 -9.67 -6.72 22.37
CA LYS A 105 -10.61 -5.92 21.56
C LYS A 105 -10.72 -4.49 22.07
N TYR A 106 -10.85 -4.29 23.38
CA TYR A 106 -10.86 -2.96 24.01
C TYR A 106 -9.57 -2.18 23.72
N ARG A 107 -8.39 -2.76 23.97
CA ARG A 107 -7.10 -2.09 23.74
C ARG A 107 -6.93 -1.70 22.28
N LYS A 108 -7.22 -2.62 21.36
CA LYS A 108 -7.13 -2.37 19.91
C LYS A 108 -8.10 -1.28 19.47
N ALA A 109 -9.33 -1.31 19.98
CA ALA A 109 -10.32 -0.30 19.65
C ALA A 109 -9.86 1.08 20.12
N LYS A 110 -9.35 1.19 21.35
CA LYS A 110 -8.81 2.44 21.90
C LYS A 110 -7.59 2.96 21.15
N SER A 111 -6.63 2.09 20.80
CA SER A 111 -5.40 2.50 20.10
C SER A 111 -5.65 2.90 18.64
N SER A 112 -6.65 2.32 17.98
CA SER A 112 -6.93 2.56 16.56
C SER A 112 -7.96 3.64 16.28
N LEU A 113 -8.60 4.20 17.32
CA LEU A 113 -9.71 5.15 17.15
C LEU A 113 -9.26 6.48 16.53
N GLU A 114 -8.11 7.00 16.95
CA GLU A 114 -7.50 8.22 16.38
C GLU A 114 -7.09 8.02 14.92
N GLU A 115 -6.50 6.87 14.60
CA GLU A 115 -6.13 6.51 13.22
C GLU A 115 -7.37 6.45 12.31
N ILE A 116 -8.45 5.80 12.78
CA ILE A 116 -9.71 5.72 12.03
C ILE A 116 -10.32 7.11 11.82
N ARG A 117 -10.34 7.95 12.86
CA ARG A 117 -10.85 9.34 12.75
C ARG A 117 -10.05 10.16 11.73
N SER A 118 -8.72 10.05 11.77
CA SER A 118 -7.85 10.70 10.78
C SER A 118 -8.12 10.20 9.36
N GLU A 119 -8.33 8.89 9.19
CA GLU A 119 -8.67 8.32 7.89
C GLU A 119 -10.03 8.80 7.37
N ILE A 120 -11.04 8.88 8.24
CA ILE A 120 -12.37 9.43 7.91
C ILE A 120 -12.24 10.89 7.44
N GLN A 121 -11.51 11.73 8.19
CA GLN A 121 -11.27 13.12 7.81
C GLN A 121 -10.57 13.24 6.45
N HIS A 122 -9.59 12.38 6.18
CA HIS A 122 -8.90 12.33 4.90
C HIS A 122 -9.85 12.02 3.74
N TRP A 123 -10.74 11.04 3.90
CA TRP A 123 -11.70 10.66 2.87
C TRP A 123 -12.81 11.69 2.69
N GLN A 124 -13.30 12.32 3.76
CA GLN A 124 -14.23 13.45 3.68
C GLN A 124 -13.62 14.63 2.93
N LYS A 125 -12.36 14.96 3.20
CA LYS A 125 -11.63 15.99 2.45
C LYS A 125 -11.49 15.63 0.97
N SER A 126 -11.24 14.35 0.68
CA SER A 126 -11.14 13.85 -0.70
C SER A 126 -12.48 13.94 -1.44
N LEU A 127 -13.60 13.70 -0.74
CA LEU A 127 -14.95 13.87 -1.29
C LEU A 127 -15.21 15.34 -1.63
N ASN A 128 -14.94 16.26 -0.70
CA ASN A 128 -15.08 17.71 -0.94
C ASN A 128 -14.22 18.19 -2.12
N GLN A 129 -13.00 17.66 -2.25
CA GLN A 129 -12.12 17.96 -3.39
C GLN A 129 -12.70 17.44 -4.71
N LEU A 130 -13.33 16.26 -4.69
CA LEU A 130 -13.99 15.67 -5.84
C LEU A 130 -15.22 16.49 -6.27
N ASP A 131 -16.01 16.97 -5.31
CA ASP A 131 -17.15 17.88 -5.55
C ASP A 131 -16.67 19.21 -6.16
N THR A 132 -15.64 19.81 -5.56
CA THR A 132 -15.02 21.05 -6.09
C THR A 132 -14.49 20.85 -7.51
N TRP A 133 -13.92 19.67 -7.79
CA TRP A 133 -13.43 19.31 -9.11
C TRP A 133 -14.55 19.22 -10.14
N LEU A 134 -15.68 18.58 -9.81
CA LEU A 134 -16.83 18.49 -10.71
C LEU A 134 -17.43 19.88 -10.97
N HIS A 135 -17.66 20.66 -9.91
CA HIS A 135 -18.19 22.02 -10.04
C HIS A 135 -17.32 22.92 -10.92
N ARG A 136 -15.99 22.79 -10.83
CA ARG A 136 -15.08 23.52 -11.72
C ARG A 136 -15.27 23.13 -13.19
N LEU A 137 -15.52 21.86 -13.48
CA LEU A 137 -15.75 21.38 -14.85
C LEU A 137 -17.10 21.84 -15.39
N GLU A 138 -18.16 21.78 -14.58
CA GLU A 138 -19.50 22.25 -14.97
C GLU A 138 -19.51 23.74 -15.34
N ASN A 139 -18.78 24.56 -14.58
CA ASN A 139 -18.68 26.00 -14.82
C ASN A 139 -17.69 26.38 -15.95
N GLU A 140 -16.91 25.43 -16.45
CA GLU A 140 -16.01 25.69 -17.57
C GLU A 140 -16.79 25.72 -18.89
N THR A 141 -16.57 26.77 -19.68
CA THR A 141 -17.24 26.94 -20.98
C THR A 141 -16.37 26.42 -22.12
N ASN A 142 -15.05 26.42 -21.95
CA ASN A 142 -14.11 25.98 -22.97
C ASN A 142 -13.91 24.45 -22.95
N PRO A 143 -14.36 23.71 -23.99
CA PRO A 143 -14.24 22.25 -24.03
C PRO A 143 -12.79 21.76 -24.01
N LEU A 144 -11.82 22.54 -24.52
CA LEU A 144 -10.41 22.16 -24.50
C LEU A 144 -9.84 22.15 -23.08
N ILE A 145 -10.30 23.05 -22.23
CA ILE A 145 -9.90 23.11 -20.82
C ILE A 145 -10.52 21.93 -20.06
N ILE A 146 -11.80 21.63 -20.30
CA ILE A 146 -12.47 20.43 -19.75
C ILE A 146 -11.73 19.17 -20.17
N ALA A 147 -11.42 19.00 -21.46
CA ALA A 147 -10.66 17.85 -21.95
C ALA A 147 -9.27 17.75 -21.32
N LYS A 148 -8.57 18.88 -21.12
CA LYS A 148 -7.27 18.92 -20.43
C LYS A 148 -7.38 18.54 -18.96
N ILE A 149 -8.39 19.03 -18.25
CA ILE A 149 -8.67 18.70 -16.84
C ILE A 149 -9.14 17.26 -16.72
N LEU A 150 -9.93 16.73 -17.66
CA LEU A 150 -10.28 15.31 -17.70
C LEU A 150 -9.09 14.44 -18.04
N ARG A 151 -8.10 14.93 -18.80
CA ARG A 151 -6.84 14.21 -19.00
C ARG A 151 -5.95 14.21 -17.76
N LYS A 152 -5.83 15.36 -17.08
CA LYS A 152 -4.96 15.54 -15.90
C LYS A 152 -5.57 15.01 -14.61
N GLY A 153 -6.86 15.29 -14.40
CA GLY A 153 -7.67 14.82 -13.29
C GLY A 153 -8.13 13.39 -13.51
N GLY A 154 -8.27 12.97 -14.78
CA GLY A 154 -8.37 11.61 -15.29
C GLY A 154 -7.17 10.76 -14.97
N THR A 155 -7.39 9.51 -14.63
CA THR A 155 -6.49 8.48 -15.13
C THR A 155 -6.71 8.34 -16.65
N ALA A 156 -6.53 9.43 -17.41
CA ALA A 156 -5.91 9.36 -18.72
C ALA A 156 -4.42 9.59 -18.51
N ARG A 157 -3.86 8.81 -17.58
CA ARG A 157 -2.70 8.06 -18.00
C ARG A 157 -3.20 7.23 -19.19
N SER A 158 -2.99 7.77 -20.40
CA SER A 158 -2.02 7.08 -21.25
C SER A 158 -0.77 6.90 -20.38
N LYS A 159 -0.84 5.96 -19.43
CA LYS A 159 0.32 5.20 -19.11
C LYS A 159 0.44 4.46 -20.42
N GLU A 160 1.37 4.90 -21.26
CA GLU A 160 2.39 3.92 -21.61
C GLU A 160 2.54 3.04 -20.38
N LYS A 161 2.03 1.79 -20.48
CA LYS A 161 2.10 0.85 -19.37
C LYS A 161 3.51 1.04 -18.82
N PRO A 162 3.66 1.45 -17.55
CA PRO A 162 4.96 1.81 -17.05
C PRO A 162 5.83 0.61 -17.37
N ALA A 163 6.98 0.84 -18.00
CA ALA A 163 7.75 -0.23 -18.63
C ALA A 163 7.98 -1.40 -17.65
N PHE A 164 7.94 -1.10 -16.35
CA PHE A 164 7.97 -2.04 -15.25
C PHE A 164 6.82 -1.78 -14.24
N PRO A 165 6.32 -2.82 -13.55
CA PRO A 165 5.29 -2.72 -12.52
C PRO A 165 5.83 -2.20 -11.18
N CYS A 166 6.92 -1.44 -11.20
CA CYS A 166 7.71 -1.07 -10.02
C CYS A 166 8.27 0.34 -10.17
N GLN A 167 8.95 0.84 -9.14
CA GLN A 167 9.76 2.05 -9.29
C GLN A 167 11.06 1.68 -10.02
N TYR A 168 11.46 2.49 -10.99
CA TYR A 168 12.73 2.31 -11.68
C TYR A 168 13.44 3.64 -11.86
N LEU A 169 14.75 3.58 -12.01
CA LEU A 169 15.60 4.73 -12.32
C LEU A 169 16.82 4.29 -13.12
N ASP A 170 17.47 5.23 -13.81
CA ASP A 170 18.80 5.02 -14.38
C ASP A 170 19.83 5.79 -13.59
N PHE A 171 20.80 5.07 -13.04
CA PHE A 171 21.92 5.66 -12.32
C PHE A 171 23.22 5.33 -13.06
N ARG A 172 23.98 6.36 -13.47
CA ARG A 172 25.19 6.19 -14.30
C ARG A 172 24.99 5.29 -15.52
N GLY A 173 23.79 5.39 -16.11
CA GLY A 173 23.36 4.62 -17.27
C GLY A 173 22.94 3.17 -16.98
N TRP A 174 22.95 2.71 -15.74
CA TRP A 174 22.46 1.39 -15.36
C TRP A 174 21.03 1.49 -14.85
N ARG A 175 20.15 0.63 -15.37
CA ARG A 175 18.76 0.59 -14.93
C ARG A 175 18.63 -0.17 -13.63
N ILE A 176 18.06 0.49 -12.63
CA ILE A 176 17.73 -0.06 -11.32
C ILE A 176 16.21 -0.20 -11.21
N LEU A 177 15.74 -1.38 -10.80
CA LEU A 177 14.33 -1.67 -10.53
C LEU A 177 14.15 -1.88 -9.02
N ILE A 178 13.10 -1.33 -8.43
CA ILE A 178 12.82 -1.33 -6.99
C ILE A 178 11.36 -1.75 -6.79
N GLY A 179 11.14 -2.95 -6.25
CA GLY A 179 9.79 -3.43 -5.96
C GLY A 179 9.25 -2.83 -4.65
N ARG A 180 8.03 -2.29 -4.65
CA ARG A 180 7.46 -1.59 -3.50
C ARG A 180 6.61 -2.48 -2.58
N SER A 181 6.38 -3.72 -2.99
CA SER A 181 5.61 -4.71 -2.24
C SER A 181 6.07 -6.13 -2.59
N GLY A 182 5.73 -7.12 -1.77
CA GLY A 182 6.03 -8.54 -2.07
C GLY A 182 5.45 -9.01 -3.41
N LYS A 183 4.27 -8.50 -3.79
CA LYS A 183 3.67 -8.77 -5.10
C LYS A 183 4.48 -8.16 -6.25
N GLU A 184 4.89 -6.90 -6.12
CA GLU A 184 5.76 -6.26 -7.14
C GLU A 184 7.12 -6.96 -7.23
N ASN A 185 7.73 -7.32 -6.10
CA ASN A 185 8.97 -8.09 -6.06
C ASN A 185 8.85 -9.39 -6.86
N GLU A 186 7.75 -10.13 -6.66
CA GLU A 186 7.47 -11.36 -7.39
C GLU A 186 7.21 -11.11 -8.88
N ASP A 187 6.46 -10.08 -9.23
CA ASP A 187 6.17 -9.72 -10.62
C ASP A 187 7.44 -9.33 -11.38
N ILE A 188 8.32 -8.52 -10.77
CA ILE A 188 9.63 -8.15 -11.33
C ILE A 188 10.47 -9.41 -11.56
N LEU A 189 10.60 -10.24 -10.52
CA LEU A 189 11.41 -11.46 -10.54
C LEU A 189 10.97 -12.43 -11.65
N ARG A 190 9.66 -12.56 -11.87
CA ARG A 190 9.09 -13.47 -12.86
C ARG A 190 9.18 -12.98 -14.29
N HIS A 191 8.97 -11.68 -14.52
CA HIS A 191 8.67 -11.18 -15.88
C HIS A 191 9.65 -10.14 -16.41
N PHE A 192 10.42 -9.45 -15.55
CA PHE A 192 11.17 -8.27 -15.96
C PHE A 192 12.69 -8.37 -15.79
N VAL A 193 13.17 -9.35 -15.02
CA VAL A 193 14.59 -9.62 -14.84
C VAL A 193 15.01 -10.92 -15.52
N ARG A 194 16.31 -11.03 -15.80
CA ARG A 194 16.96 -12.19 -16.42
C ARG A 194 18.03 -12.71 -15.48
N GLY A 195 18.45 -13.96 -15.67
CA GLY A 195 19.40 -14.62 -14.78
C GLY A 195 20.73 -13.88 -14.56
N SER A 196 21.16 -13.05 -15.51
CA SER A 196 22.38 -12.23 -15.43
C SER A 196 22.23 -10.93 -14.63
N ASP A 197 21.00 -10.50 -14.35
CA ASP A 197 20.76 -9.28 -13.57
C ASP A 197 21.20 -9.49 -12.11
N LEU A 198 21.59 -8.40 -11.45
CA LEU A 198 22.02 -8.45 -10.05
C LEU A 198 20.82 -8.14 -9.15
N TRP A 199 20.62 -8.96 -8.13
CA TRP A 199 19.61 -8.77 -7.09
C TRP A 199 20.26 -8.31 -5.79
N LEU A 200 19.58 -7.43 -5.06
CA LEU A 200 19.96 -6.92 -3.76
C LEU A 200 18.76 -6.87 -2.81
N HIS A 201 18.97 -7.21 -1.54
CA HIS A 201 17.97 -7.14 -0.49
C HIS A 201 18.62 -6.96 0.89
N ALA A 202 17.96 -6.19 1.77
CA ALA A 202 18.42 -6.01 3.15
C ALA A 202 18.38 -7.35 3.91
N ARG A 203 19.52 -7.78 4.45
CA ARG A 203 19.64 -9.04 5.18
C ARG A 203 18.85 -8.96 6.49
N ASP A 204 18.09 -10.01 6.82
CA ASP A 204 17.32 -10.13 8.07
C ASP A 204 16.16 -9.12 8.25
N TYR A 205 15.90 -8.27 7.26
CA TYR A 205 14.79 -7.31 7.28
C TYR A 205 13.83 -7.55 6.13
N ALA A 206 12.54 -7.35 6.39
CA ALA A 206 11.57 -7.23 5.31
C ALA A 206 11.86 -5.93 4.53
N GLY A 207 11.93 -6.03 3.20
CA GLY A 207 12.19 -4.87 2.34
C GLY A 207 11.96 -5.12 0.86
N SER A 208 12.27 -4.10 0.09
CA SER A 208 12.22 -4.13 -1.37
C SER A 208 13.28 -5.03 -1.98
N TYR A 209 12.94 -5.71 -3.07
CA TYR A 209 13.96 -6.25 -3.97
C TYR A 209 14.43 -5.14 -4.88
N VAL A 210 15.74 -4.94 -4.90
CA VAL A 210 16.41 -4.03 -5.80
C VAL A 210 17.15 -4.84 -6.84
N PHE A 211 16.95 -4.52 -8.11
CA PHE A 211 17.62 -5.20 -9.23
C PHE A 211 18.40 -4.22 -10.07
N ILE A 212 19.58 -4.62 -10.53
CA ILE A 212 20.36 -3.89 -11.53
C ILE A 212 20.34 -4.68 -12.83
N LYS A 213 19.81 -4.08 -13.90
CA LYS A 213 19.75 -4.70 -15.22
C LYS A 213 21.17 -4.86 -15.78
N ALA A 214 21.58 -6.09 -16.03
CA ALA A 214 22.86 -6.38 -16.65
C ALA A 214 22.90 -5.89 -18.11
N LYS A 215 24.06 -5.41 -18.53
CA LYS A 215 24.35 -5.04 -19.92
C LYS A 215 25.28 -6.09 -20.51
N LYS A 216 25.04 -6.46 -21.76
CA LYS A 216 25.89 -7.41 -22.48
C LYS A 216 27.35 -6.92 -22.48
N ASN A 217 28.27 -7.81 -22.11
CA ASN A 217 29.71 -7.56 -22.07
C ASN A 217 30.16 -6.37 -21.20
N LYS A 218 29.39 -6.01 -20.17
CA LYS A 218 29.78 -4.97 -19.20
C LYS A 218 29.61 -5.48 -17.78
N SER A 219 30.61 -5.24 -16.93
CA SER A 219 30.50 -5.42 -15.48
C SER A 219 29.78 -4.23 -14.86
N ILE A 220 29.02 -4.48 -13.79
CA ILE A 220 28.34 -3.43 -13.03
C ILE A 220 29.39 -2.71 -12.17
N PRO A 221 29.56 -1.38 -12.31
CA PRO A 221 30.52 -0.63 -11.51
C PRO A 221 30.20 -0.69 -10.00
N PRO A 222 31.21 -0.72 -9.11
CA PRO A 222 31.00 -0.81 -7.66
C PRO A 222 30.10 0.30 -7.10
N GLU A 223 30.22 1.53 -7.60
CA GLU A 223 29.37 2.66 -7.21
C GLU A 223 27.86 2.44 -7.48
N VAL A 224 27.51 1.72 -8.54
CA VAL A 224 26.12 1.43 -8.91
C VAL A 224 25.58 0.34 -7.97
N ILE A 225 26.41 -0.66 -7.65
CA ILE A 225 26.07 -1.69 -6.67
C ILE A 225 25.87 -1.06 -5.30
N GLN A 226 26.77 -0.19 -4.85
CA GLN A 226 26.65 0.52 -3.58
C GLN A 226 25.38 1.38 -3.53
N SER A 227 25.07 2.12 -4.59
CA SER A 227 23.86 2.95 -4.67
C SER A 227 22.59 2.11 -4.63
N ALA A 228 22.55 0.98 -5.36
CA ALA A 228 21.46 0.03 -5.29
C ALA A 228 21.32 -0.61 -3.90
N ALA A 229 22.43 -0.86 -3.21
CA ALA A 229 22.43 -1.41 -1.86
C ALA A 229 21.92 -0.40 -0.82
N LYS A 230 22.26 0.89 -0.95
CA LYS A 230 21.67 1.99 -0.16
C LYS A 230 20.15 2.04 -0.35
N LEU A 231 19.67 1.89 -1.60
CA LEU A 231 18.23 1.81 -1.89
C LEU A 231 17.57 0.58 -1.23
N ALA A 232 18.25 -0.57 -1.20
CA ALA A 232 17.74 -1.78 -0.55
C ALA A 232 17.56 -1.57 0.97
N ILE A 233 18.52 -0.92 1.64
CA ILE A 233 18.36 -0.55 3.06
C ILE A 233 17.25 0.50 3.22
N TYR A 234 17.25 1.55 2.40
CA TYR A 234 16.28 2.65 2.49
C TYR A 234 14.82 2.18 2.37
N TYR A 235 14.55 1.22 1.49
CA TYR A 235 13.22 0.61 1.33
C TYR A 235 13.03 -0.68 2.14
N SER A 236 13.73 -0.81 3.26
CA SER A 236 13.55 -1.92 4.20
C SER A 236 13.21 -1.43 5.60
N LYS A 237 12.86 -2.37 6.48
CA LYS A 237 12.72 -2.09 7.92
C LYS A 237 14.03 -1.63 8.59
N ALA A 238 15.20 -1.85 7.97
CA ALA A 238 16.49 -1.34 8.47
C ALA A 238 16.71 0.16 8.21
N ARG A 239 15.84 0.85 7.48
CA ARG A 239 15.97 2.29 7.17
C ARG A 239 16.29 3.14 8.42
N LYS A 240 15.62 2.87 9.54
CA LYS A 240 15.78 3.64 10.78
C LYS A 240 17.14 3.43 11.47
N ASN A 241 17.87 2.38 11.11
CA ASN A 241 19.17 2.05 11.70
C ASN A 241 20.33 2.79 11.02
N GLY A 242 20.08 3.56 9.95
CA GLY A 242 21.12 4.28 9.19
C GLY A 242 22.06 3.39 8.38
N GLY A 243 21.88 2.07 8.44
CA GLY A 243 22.69 1.09 7.74
C GLY A 243 22.32 -0.35 8.07
N GLY A 244 22.97 -1.28 7.40
CA GLY A 244 22.80 -2.71 7.61
C GLY A 244 23.48 -3.55 6.54
N ASP A 245 23.43 -4.87 6.74
CA ASP A 245 23.89 -5.86 5.78
C ASP A 245 22.93 -5.94 4.58
N VAL A 246 23.49 -6.00 3.37
CA VAL A 246 22.76 -6.23 2.13
C VAL A 246 23.28 -7.50 1.47
N HIS A 247 22.39 -8.45 1.21
CA HIS A 247 22.69 -9.60 0.37
C HIS A 247 22.65 -9.20 -1.09
N THR A 248 23.62 -9.68 -1.86
CA THR A 248 23.61 -9.54 -3.31
C THR A 248 24.05 -10.81 -4.02
N THR A 249 23.32 -11.18 -5.07
CA THR A 249 23.65 -12.31 -5.95
C THR A 249 23.03 -12.09 -7.33
N PHE A 250 23.39 -12.91 -8.31
CA PHE A 250 22.71 -12.89 -9.61
C PHE A 250 21.33 -13.54 -9.50
N VAL A 251 20.37 -13.06 -10.29
CA VAL A 251 19.00 -13.58 -10.31
C VAL A 251 18.95 -15.08 -10.59
N LYS A 252 19.86 -15.61 -11.44
CA LYS A 252 19.96 -17.06 -11.72
C LYS A 252 20.29 -17.91 -10.48
N ASN A 253 20.83 -17.29 -9.43
CA ASN A 253 21.17 -17.94 -8.17
C ASN A 253 20.04 -17.79 -7.13
N LEU A 254 18.88 -17.24 -7.51
CA LEU A 254 17.71 -17.19 -6.64
C LEU A 254 16.82 -18.40 -6.87
N ARG A 255 16.40 -19.04 -5.79
CA ARG A 255 15.39 -20.09 -5.83
C ARG A 255 14.14 -19.65 -5.10
N LYS A 256 12.99 -19.73 -5.79
CA LYS A 256 11.70 -19.51 -5.16
C LYS A 256 11.33 -20.68 -4.25
N VAL A 257 10.84 -20.39 -3.06
CA VAL A 257 10.27 -21.40 -2.16
C VAL A 257 8.87 -21.78 -2.64
N LYS A 258 8.66 -23.06 -2.95
CA LYS A 258 7.34 -23.58 -3.29
C LYS A 258 6.46 -23.50 -2.04
N ASP A 259 5.24 -22.98 -2.19
CA ASP A 259 4.25 -22.82 -1.12
C ASP A 259 4.67 -21.88 0.03
N GLY A 260 5.73 -21.09 -0.15
CA GLY A 260 6.14 -20.04 0.78
C GLY A 260 5.34 -18.73 0.60
N PRO A 261 5.47 -17.77 1.54
CA PRO A 261 4.92 -16.43 1.41
C PRO A 261 5.27 -15.77 0.06
N ILE A 262 4.36 -14.95 -0.47
CA ILE A 262 4.55 -14.20 -1.72
C ILE A 262 5.85 -13.39 -1.65
N GLY A 263 6.67 -13.52 -2.68
CA GLY A 263 7.99 -12.90 -2.76
C GLY A 263 9.12 -13.65 -2.05
N LEU A 264 8.90 -14.70 -1.27
CA LEU A 264 9.99 -15.41 -0.58
C LEU A 264 10.95 -16.12 -1.57
N VAL A 265 12.24 -15.77 -1.48
CA VAL A 265 13.32 -16.40 -2.25
C VAL A 265 14.47 -16.80 -1.34
N ILE A 266 15.18 -17.86 -1.73
CA ILE A 266 16.42 -18.31 -1.12
C ILE A 266 17.55 -17.97 -2.10
N PRO A 267 18.48 -17.06 -1.73
CA PRO A 267 19.66 -16.80 -2.54
C PRO A 267 20.72 -17.90 -2.33
N TYR A 268 21.49 -18.16 -3.38
CA TYR A 268 22.71 -18.94 -3.35
C TYR A 268 23.89 -18.10 -3.85
N LEU A 269 25.11 -18.47 -3.45
CA LEU A 269 26.36 -17.79 -3.86
C LEU A 269 26.29 -16.27 -3.61
N GLU A 270 25.62 -15.89 -2.54
CA GLU A 270 25.43 -14.51 -2.16
C GLU A 270 26.71 -13.90 -1.59
N LYS A 271 26.85 -12.60 -1.84
CA LYS A 271 27.82 -11.75 -1.18
C LYS A 271 27.08 -10.87 -0.19
N ASN A 272 27.75 -10.57 0.91
CA ASN A 272 27.26 -9.60 1.89
C ASN A 272 28.01 -8.28 1.71
N LEU A 273 27.27 -7.18 1.70
CA LEU A 273 27.81 -5.82 1.72
C LEU A 273 27.26 -5.11 2.95
N TYR A 274 28.13 -4.64 3.84
CA TYR A 274 27.71 -3.72 4.88
C TYR A 274 27.57 -2.31 4.29
N ILE A 275 26.40 -1.71 4.44
CA ILE A 275 26.07 -0.41 3.86
C ILE A 275 25.57 0.53 4.94
N THR A 276 26.13 1.73 4.97
CA THR A 276 25.54 2.89 5.63
C THR A 276 24.95 3.82 4.58
N PHE A 277 23.91 4.55 4.95
CA PHE A 277 23.35 5.57 4.08
C PHE A 277 22.82 6.75 4.89
N THR A 278 22.88 7.93 4.29
CA THR A 278 22.16 9.13 4.73
C THR A 278 20.98 9.39 3.78
N GLU A 279 19.92 10.03 4.28
CA GLU A 279 18.80 10.40 3.42
C GLU A 279 19.22 11.35 2.29
N ALA A 280 20.27 12.15 2.49
CA ALA A 280 20.84 13.03 1.47
C ALA A 280 21.39 12.24 0.28
N GLU A 281 22.21 11.21 0.52
CA GLU A 281 22.76 10.36 -0.53
C GLU A 281 21.67 9.63 -1.33
N VAL A 282 20.58 9.22 -0.65
CA VAL A 282 19.43 8.61 -1.34
C VAL A 282 18.71 9.63 -2.22
N ARG A 283 18.55 10.87 -1.76
CA ARG A 283 17.96 11.95 -2.57
C ARG A 283 18.80 12.28 -3.79
N GLU A 284 20.13 12.29 -3.67
CA GLU A 284 21.05 12.50 -4.79
C GLU A 284 20.87 11.45 -5.90
N ILE A 285 20.74 10.17 -5.51
CA ILE A 285 20.46 9.07 -6.46
C ILE A 285 19.16 9.34 -7.24
N PHE A 286 18.13 9.90 -6.60
CA PHE A 286 16.86 10.26 -7.26
C PHE A 286 16.91 11.56 -8.06
N GLN A 287 17.73 12.54 -7.68
CA GLN A 287 17.89 13.79 -8.43
C GLN A 287 18.63 13.58 -9.75
N GLU A 288 19.64 12.71 -9.79
CA GLU A 288 20.31 12.34 -11.05
C GLU A 288 19.32 11.69 -12.04
N TYR A 289 18.30 11.00 -11.53
CA TYR A 289 17.22 10.44 -12.33
C TYR A 289 16.30 11.53 -12.92
N GLN A 290 15.84 12.50 -12.11
CA GLN A 290 14.94 13.56 -12.58
C GLN A 290 15.59 14.50 -13.58
N THR A 291 16.87 14.83 -13.38
CA THR A 291 17.63 15.74 -14.26
C THR A 291 17.78 15.20 -15.69
N LYS A 292 17.66 13.88 -15.89
CA LYS A 292 17.67 13.26 -17.22
C LYS A 292 16.30 13.25 -17.90
N GLU A 293 15.20 13.19 -17.16
CA GLU A 293 13.86 13.28 -17.76
C GLU A 293 13.54 14.70 -18.23
N GLU A 294 14.02 15.72 -17.52
CA GLU A 294 13.82 17.13 -17.91
C GLU A 294 14.65 17.56 -19.13
N ASN A 295 15.80 16.94 -19.39
CA ASN A 295 16.65 17.23 -20.57
C ASN A 295 16.22 16.46 -21.84
N LEU A 296 15.15 15.68 -21.79
CA LEU A 296 14.59 14.89 -22.90
C LEU A 296 13.20 15.38 -23.35
N ILE A 297 12.71 16.49 -22.80
CA ILE A 297 11.46 17.19 -23.17
C ILE A 297 11.82 18.52 -23.83
#